data_AF-M8CAA0-F1
#
_entry.id   AF-M8CAA0-F1
#
_cell.length_a   1.000
_cell.length_b   1.000
_cell.length_c   1.000
_cell.angle_alpha   90.00
_cell.angle_beta   90.00
_cell.angle_gamma   90.00
#
_symmetry.space_group_name_H-M   'P 1'
#
loop_
_entity.id
_entity.type
_entity.pdbx_description
1 polymer ?
#
loop_
_entity_poly.entity_id
_entity_poly.type
_entity_poly.pdbx_seq_one_letter_code
_entity_poly.pdbx_strand_id
1 'polypeptide(L)'
;MVPCYCKNKDNDVGSAIEYAVCALKVEVIVVIGHSRCSGIKALLNLKDGADDTFHFVEDWVRIGFPARKKVKAKCSQRPFEDQCGVLEKIFRTFLRQTNDRSDLPDLRIHRRIWAVRRYI
;
A
#
# COMPACT_ATOMS: atom_id res chain seq x y z
N MET A 1 1.43 -3.91 -0.79
CA MET A 1 0.87 -2.56 -1.08
C MET A 1 -0.29 -2.75 -2.03
N VAL A 2 -1.33 -1.92 -1.97
CA VAL A 2 -2.50 -2.03 -2.86
C VAL A 2 -2.72 -0.67 -3.54
N PRO A 3 -2.78 -0.58 -4.88
CA PRO A 3 -3.09 0.66 -5.59
C PRO A 3 -4.47 1.20 -5.22
N CYS A 4 -4.70 2.47 -5.53
CA CYS A 4 -6.05 3.03 -5.45
C CYS A 4 -6.90 2.44 -6.57
N TYR A 5 -8.17 2.15 -6.29
CA TYR A 5 -9.13 1.79 -7.32
C TYR A 5 -9.24 2.95 -8.32
N CYS A 6 -8.78 2.70 -9.54
CA CYS A 6 -8.84 3.63 -10.66
C CYS A 6 -9.42 2.89 -11.86
N LYS A 7 -10.64 3.26 -12.28
CA LYS A 7 -11.34 2.64 -13.43
C LYS A 7 -10.52 2.58 -14.73
N ASN A 8 -9.52 3.47 -14.87
CA ASN A 8 -8.75 3.64 -16.11
C ASN A 8 -7.26 3.28 -16.01
N LYS A 9 -6.78 2.67 -14.92
CA LYS A 9 -5.33 2.45 -14.71
C LYS A 9 -4.94 1.06 -14.19
N ASP A 10 -5.62 0.54 -13.17
CA ASP A 10 -5.19 -0.67 -12.47
C ASP A 10 -6.20 -1.79 -12.70
N ASN A 11 -6.15 -2.41 -13.88
CA ASN A 11 -7.17 -3.35 -14.33
C ASN A 11 -7.25 -4.60 -13.43
N ASP A 12 -6.13 -5.11 -12.93
CA ASP A 12 -6.11 -6.35 -12.16
C ASP A 12 -6.76 -6.16 -10.78
N VAL A 13 -6.32 -5.15 -10.03
CA VAL A 13 -6.85 -4.84 -8.69
C VAL A 13 -8.27 -4.30 -8.79
N GLY A 14 -8.55 -3.51 -9.82
CA GLY A 14 -9.89 -3.01 -10.12
C GLY A 14 -10.89 -4.13 -10.38
N SER A 15 -10.53 -5.11 -11.22
CA SER A 15 -11.38 -6.25 -11.55
C SER A 15 -11.67 -7.12 -10.33
N ALA A 16 -10.66 -7.36 -9.48
CA ALA A 16 -10.85 -8.14 -8.25
C ALA A 16 -11.82 -7.46 -7.27
N ILE A 17 -11.69 -6.14 -7.10
CA ILE A 17 -12.59 -5.36 -6.24
C ILE A 17 -13.99 -5.31 -6.85
N GLU A 18 -14.11 -5.03 -8.15
CA GLU A 18 -15.39 -4.96 -8.86
C GLU A 18 -16.14 -6.30 -8.78
N TYR A 19 -15.49 -7.43 -9.06
CA TYR A 19 -16.15 -8.72 -8.96
C TYR A 19 -16.58 -9.04 -7.52
N ALA A 20 -15.71 -8.79 -6.54
CA ALA A 20 -16.04 -9.02 -5.14
C ALA A 20 -17.26 -8.19 -4.68
N VAL A 21 -17.36 -6.94 -5.09
CA VAL A 21 -18.41 -6.05 -4.61
C VAL A 21 -19.66 -6.09 -5.49
N CYS A 22 -19.52 -6.07 -6.81
CA CYS A 22 -20.64 -6.04 -7.74
C CYS A 22 -21.26 -7.42 -7.96
N ALA A 23 -20.46 -8.48 -8.08
CA ALA A 23 -20.97 -9.84 -8.32
C ALA A 23 -21.19 -10.62 -7.02
N LEU A 24 -20.21 -10.61 -6.10
CA LEU A 24 -20.29 -11.39 -4.86
C LEU A 24 -20.95 -10.64 -3.69
N LYS A 25 -21.19 -9.33 -3.84
CA LYS A 25 -21.85 -8.47 -2.83
C LYS A 25 -21.17 -8.53 -1.46
N VAL A 26 -19.83 -8.59 -1.42
CA VAL A 26 -19.10 -8.57 -0.14
C VAL A 26 -19.34 -7.24 0.58
N GLU A 27 -19.65 -7.31 1.87
CA GLU A 27 -19.85 -6.10 2.70
C GLU A 27 -18.54 -5.51 3.22
N VAL A 28 -17.48 -6.32 3.25
CA VAL A 28 -16.23 -5.99 3.92
C VAL A 28 -15.03 -6.35 3.06
N ILE A 29 -14.13 -5.38 2.86
CA ILE A 29 -12.78 -5.60 2.33
C ILE A 29 -11.78 -5.34 3.45
N VAL A 30 -10.84 -6.29 3.64
CA VAL A 30 -9.77 -6.14 4.62
C VAL A 30 -8.43 -6.04 3.89
N VAL A 31 -7.74 -4.91 4.08
CA VAL A 31 -6.36 -4.74 3.61
C VAL A 31 -5.41 -5.02 4.76
N ILE A 32 -4.61 -6.07 4.60
CA ILE A 32 -3.66 -6.52 5.62
C ILE A 32 -2.24 -6.19 5.14
N GLY A 33 -1.60 -5.23 5.81
CA GLY A 33 -0.15 -5.07 5.74
C GLY A 33 0.54 -6.04 6.69
N HIS A 34 1.86 -6.16 6.58
CA HIS A 34 2.64 -6.96 7.53
C HIS A 34 3.91 -6.21 7.93
N SER A 35 4.43 -6.52 9.12
CA SER A 35 5.70 -5.98 9.58
C SER A 35 6.86 -6.53 8.76
N ARG A 36 7.96 -5.77 8.69
CA ARG A 36 9.18 -6.13 7.95
C ARG A 36 8.90 -6.39 6.47
N CYS A 37 8.03 -5.58 5.88
CA CYS A 37 7.64 -5.75 4.48
C CYS A 37 8.78 -5.38 3.55
N SER A 38 9.30 -6.35 2.78
CA SER A 38 10.37 -6.12 1.81
C SER A 38 9.98 -5.09 0.75
N GLY A 39 8.71 -5.00 0.36
CA GLY A 39 8.23 -3.95 -0.55
C GLY A 39 8.32 -2.54 0.05
N ILE A 40 8.11 -2.40 1.36
CA ILE A 40 8.29 -1.12 2.06
C ILE A 40 9.78 -0.77 2.16
N LYS A 41 10.64 -1.76 2.41
CA LYS A 41 12.10 -1.57 2.40
C LYS A 41 12.59 -1.14 1.02
N ALA A 42 12.13 -1.82 -0.03
CA ALA A 42 12.43 -1.46 -1.42
C ALA A 42 12.00 -0.02 -1.72
N LEU A 43 10.76 0.34 -1.37
CA LEU A 43 10.25 1.70 -1.53
C LEU A 43 11.13 2.75 -0.85
N LEU A 44 11.52 2.52 0.41
CA LEU A 44 12.36 3.46 1.16
C LEU A 44 13.76 3.61 0.56
N ASN A 45 14.32 2.51 0.03
CA ASN A 45 15.64 2.43 -0.60
C ASN A 45 15.69 2.92 -2.05
N LEU A 46 14.55 3.12 -2.72
CA LEU A 46 14.54 3.67 -4.08
C LEU A 46 15.35 4.96 -4.15
N LYS A 47 16.27 5.03 -5.12
CA LYS A 47 17.06 6.22 -5.40
C LYS A 47 16.36 7.01 -6.48
N ASP A 48 16.06 8.27 -6.20
CA ASP A 48 15.32 9.12 -7.12
C ASP A 48 16.24 9.46 -8.31
N GLY A 49 15.85 9.08 -9.53
CA GLY A 49 16.63 9.31 -10.76
C GLY A 49 17.74 8.29 -11.05
N ALA A 50 17.80 7.17 -10.30
CA ALA A 50 18.66 6.04 -10.66
C ALA A 50 17.89 5.03 -11.54
N ASP A 51 18.62 4.26 -12.33
CA ASP A 51 18.05 3.16 -13.12
C ASP A 51 17.52 2.05 -12.21
N ASP A 52 16.39 1.48 -12.63
CA ASP A 52 15.73 0.42 -11.89
C ASP A 52 16.54 -0.87 -11.96
N THR A 53 16.70 -1.51 -10.81
CA THR A 53 17.35 -2.82 -10.69
C THR A 53 16.41 -3.97 -11.04
N PHE A 54 15.10 -3.74 -10.96
CA PHE A 54 14.07 -4.73 -11.25
C PHE A 54 13.10 -4.20 -12.30
N HIS A 55 12.65 -5.07 -13.21
CA HIS A 55 11.76 -4.70 -14.31
C HIS A 55 10.35 -4.22 -13.89
N PHE A 56 9.84 -4.66 -12.74
CA PHE A 56 8.45 -4.39 -12.34
C PHE A 56 8.29 -3.98 -10.88
N VAL A 57 9.22 -4.40 -10.01
CA VAL A 57 9.10 -4.20 -8.56
C VAL A 57 9.15 -2.72 -8.21
N GLU A 58 10.05 -1.98 -8.85
CA GLU A 58 10.27 -0.56 -8.55
C GLU A 58 9.04 0.25 -8.93
N ASP A 59 8.57 0.13 -10.17
CA ASP A 59 7.31 0.71 -10.65
C ASP A 59 6.13 0.39 -9.75
N TRP A 60 5.98 -0.87 -9.36
CA TRP A 60 4.93 -1.28 -8.43
C TRP A 60 5.03 -0.57 -7.08
N VAL A 61 6.22 -0.47 -6.48
CA VAL A 61 6.36 0.20 -5.19
C VAL A 61 6.28 1.73 -5.31
N ARG A 62 6.46 2.34 -6.50
CA ARG A 62 6.30 3.80 -6.71
C ARG A 62 4.90 4.32 -6.36
N ILE A 63 3.86 3.48 -6.38
CA ILE A 63 2.52 3.83 -5.89
C ILE A 63 2.56 4.36 -4.43
N GLY A 64 3.61 4.00 -3.70
CA GLY A 64 3.89 4.40 -2.33
C GLY A 64 4.60 5.73 -2.12
N PHE A 65 5.04 6.41 -3.19
CA PHE A 65 5.83 7.63 -3.09
C PHE A 65 5.22 8.73 -2.22
N PRO A 66 3.90 8.99 -2.26
CA PRO A 66 3.30 9.97 -1.37
C PRO A 66 3.48 9.65 0.12
N ALA A 67 3.45 8.36 0.48
CA ALA A 67 3.70 7.91 1.85
C ALA A 67 5.19 7.99 2.22
N ARG A 68 6.09 7.56 1.32
CA ARG A 68 7.54 7.68 1.48
C ARG A 68 7.96 9.13 1.73
N LYS A 69 7.43 10.09 0.95
CA LYS A 69 7.72 11.53 1.11
C LYS A 69 7.32 12.03 2.50
N LYS A 70 6.15 11.62 3.01
CA LYS A 70 5.71 11.97 4.38
C LYS A 70 6.62 11.39 5.46
N VAL A 71 7.10 10.15 5.29
CA VAL A 71 8.03 9.54 6.26
C VAL A 71 9.39 10.23 6.24
N LYS A 72 9.96 10.46 5.06
CA LYS A 72 11.23 11.20 4.93
C LYS A 72 11.15 12.59 5.55
N ALA A 73 10.03 13.30 5.38
CA ALA A 73 9.83 14.61 6.01
C ALA A 73 9.71 14.55 7.55
N LYS A 74 9.14 13.48 8.11
CA LYS A 74 8.89 13.37 9.57
C LYS A 74 9.99 12.67 10.36
N CYS A 75 10.72 11.75 9.74
CA CYS A 75 11.55 10.76 10.44
C CYS A 75 12.88 10.44 9.72
N SER A 76 13.40 11.35 8.87
CA SER A 76 14.66 11.15 8.14
C SER A 76 15.86 10.78 9.02
N GLN A 77 15.89 11.28 10.26
CA GLN A 77 16.98 11.07 11.20
C GLN A 77 16.88 9.77 12.01
N ARG A 78 15.80 8.99 11.85
CA ARG A 78 15.63 7.72 12.58
C ARG A 78 16.39 6.58 11.89
N PRO A 79 16.76 5.51 12.62
CA PRO A 79 17.28 4.29 12.02
C PRO A 79 16.37 3.76 10.91
N PHE A 80 16.97 3.12 9.90
CA PHE A 80 16.25 2.67 8.71
C PHE A 80 15.05 1.76 9.02
N GLU A 81 15.21 0.82 9.94
CA GLU A 81 14.12 -0.08 10.36
C GLU A 81 12.96 0.67 11.03
N ASP A 82 13.26 1.73 11.79
CA ASP A 82 12.23 2.58 12.39
C ASP A 82 11.49 3.38 11.31
N GLN A 83 12.20 3.87 10.30
CA GLN A 83 11.56 4.50 9.13
C GLN A 83 10.64 3.53 8.40
N CYS A 84 11.05 2.28 8.23
CA CYS A 84 10.24 1.21 7.64
C CYS A 84 8.98 0.94 8.48
N GLY A 85 9.12 0.79 9.80
CA GLY A 85 7.99 0.55 10.70
C GLY A 85 7.02 1.74 10.75
N VAL A 86 7.52 2.97 10.62
CA VAL A 86 6.66 4.16 10.47
C VAL A 86 5.96 4.14 9.10
N LEU A 87 6.65 3.78 8.02
CA LEU A 87 6.06 3.72 6.68
C LEU A 87 4.96 2.67 6.59
N GLU A 88 5.17 1.46 7.14
CA GLU A 88 4.14 0.41 7.27
C GLU A 88 2.87 0.94 7.94
N LYS A 89 3.02 1.72 9.02
CA LYS A 89 1.90 2.34 9.73
C LYS A 89 1.23 3.46 8.94
N ILE A 90 1.99 4.27 8.21
CA ILE A 90 1.42 5.33 7.36
C ILE A 90 0.64 4.73 6.20
N PHE A 91 1.09 3.62 5.60
CA PHE A 91 0.31 2.94 4.56
C PHE A 91 -1.06 2.49 5.05
N ARG A 92 -1.20 2.14 6.34
CA ARG A 92 -2.52 1.90 6.95
C ARG A 92 -3.45 3.09 6.77
N THR A 93 -2.98 4.33 6.89
CA THR A 93 -3.85 5.51 6.75
C THR A 93 -3.96 5.98 5.29
N PHE A 94 -2.93 5.74 4.47
CA PHE A 94 -2.81 6.30 3.13
C PHE A 94 -3.69 5.64 2.06
N LEU A 95 -4.00 4.35 2.19
CA LEU A 95 -4.77 3.58 1.20
C LEU A 95 -6.25 3.98 1.08
N ARG A 96 -6.62 5.25 0.86
CA ARG A 96 -7.98 5.59 0.38
C ARG A 96 -8.17 4.87 -0.96
N GLN A 97 -8.66 3.65 -0.90
CA GLN A 97 -8.84 2.80 -2.07
C GLN A 97 -9.86 3.39 -3.03
N THR A 98 -10.81 4.19 -2.55
CA THR A 98 -11.83 4.83 -3.37
C THR A 98 -11.70 6.34 -3.28
N ASN A 99 -11.34 7.01 -4.38
CA ASN A 99 -11.58 8.46 -4.52
C ASN A 99 -13.07 8.74 -4.79
N ASP A 100 -13.79 7.74 -5.29
CA ASP A 100 -15.20 7.82 -5.60
C ASP A 100 -15.99 6.87 -4.69
N ARG A 101 -16.59 7.42 -3.63
CA ARG A 101 -17.45 6.68 -2.70
C ARG A 101 -18.86 6.49 -3.25
N SER A 102 -19.21 7.18 -4.34
CA SER A 102 -20.59 7.18 -4.87
C SER A 102 -20.98 5.82 -5.44
N ASP A 103 -20.00 5.06 -5.94
CA ASP A 103 -20.25 3.73 -6.51
C ASP A 103 -20.50 2.63 -5.45
N LEU A 104 -20.02 2.80 -4.21
CA LEU A 104 -19.99 1.72 -3.19
C LEU A 104 -20.31 2.25 -1.76
N PRO A 105 -21.53 2.74 -1.50
CA PRO A 105 -21.86 3.46 -0.27
C PRO A 105 -21.77 2.62 1.01
N ASP A 106 -22.11 1.32 0.95
CA ASP A 106 -22.18 0.44 2.13
C ASP A 106 -20.92 -0.40 2.38
N LEU A 107 -19.93 -0.32 1.48
CA LEU A 107 -18.73 -1.13 1.57
C LEU A 107 -17.82 -0.66 2.71
N ARG A 108 -17.56 -1.55 3.68
CA ARG A 108 -16.66 -1.28 4.81
C ARG A 108 -15.24 -1.74 4.48
N ILE A 109 -14.27 -0.81 4.54
CA ILE A 109 -12.85 -1.13 4.33
C ILE A 109 -12.11 -1.11 5.66
N HIS A 110 -11.65 -2.28 6.10
CA HIS A 110 -10.81 -2.43 7.29
C HIS A 110 -9.34 -2.54 6.92
N ARG A 111 -8.49 -2.00 7.79
CA ARG A 111 -7.03 -2.05 7.61
C ARG A 111 -6.35 -2.53 8.87
N ARG A 112 -5.47 -3.52 8.72
CA ARG A 112 -4.72 -4.15 9.81
C ARG A 112 -3.26 -4.31 9.39
N ILE A 113 -2.38 -4.39 10.39
CA ILE A 113 -0.99 -4.77 10.19
C ILE A 113 -0.77 -6.03 11.01
N TRP A 114 -0.31 -7.09 10.34
CA TRP A 114 0.09 -8.32 10.99
C TRP A 114 1.57 -8.25 11.39
N ALA A 115 1.87 -8.51 12.66
CA ALA A 115 3.24 -8.54 13.15
C ALA A 115 3.84 -9.94 12.94
N VAL A 116 4.74 -10.07 11.97
CA VAL A 116 5.50 -11.29 11.71
C VAL A 116 6.53 -11.47 12.83
N ARG A 117 6.33 -12.45 13.70
CA ARG A 117 7.38 -12.90 14.64
C ARG A 117 8.33 -13.85 13.92
N ARG A 118 9.63 -13.74 14.20
CA ARG A 118 10.54 -14.83 13.84
C ARG A 118 10.33 -15.94 14.87
N TYR A 119 10.14 -17.15 14.40
CA TYR A 119 10.51 -18.33 15.18
C TYR A 119 12.00 -18.53 14.91
N ILE A 120 12.85 -17.90 15.71
CA ILE A 120 14.22 -18.39 15.94
C ILE A 120 14.29 -18.73 17.41
#